data_AF-A0A2N5B6E1-F1
#
_entry.id   AF-A0A2N5B6E1-F1
#
_cell.length_a   1.000
_cell.length_b   1.000
_cell.length_c   1.000
_cell.angle_alpha   90.00
_cell.angle_beta   90.00
_cell.angle_gamma   90.00
#
_symmetry.space_group_name_H-M   'P 1'
#
loop_
_entity.id
_entity.type
_entity.pdbx_description
1 polymer ?
#
loop_
_entity_poly.entity_id
_entity_poly.type
_entity_poly.pdbx_seq_one_letter_code
_entity_poly.pdbx_strand_id
1 'polypeptide(L)'
;MFYVVNTKGSFLSGYLQQGKRESIMYEGQLIQGEPKITKRLEYANRTTHEAWESMCQMISEARADGYRDMPIDASKLQVPADLYQEEFPLALRGVYAHVRSMTSEQFSSGLARVRAIHEAISHAGVEVISGDDDRYVELRLGAAVTSFGFVPERLWETMTTKAKELCDARGMLGDNLLLPDGRGLFHLRTRESSLDLYVRAFLQGAMKAGAVIELRSDHSWSFNQATPFNATDVQDLQWHLETPGLLSSILKLEQTIPVQVTEVITALDFYC
;
A
#
# COMPACT_ATOMS: atom_id res chain seq x y z
N MET A 1 -20.22 -8.92 4.88
CA MET A 1 -20.70 -7.61 4.38
C MET A 1 -19.77 -6.54 4.92
N PHE A 2 -19.61 -5.43 4.19
CA PHE A 2 -18.92 -4.25 4.68
C PHE A 2 -19.74 -2.98 4.41
N TYR A 3 -19.46 -1.96 5.18
CA TYR A 3 -19.96 -0.60 4.96
C TYR A 3 -18.87 0.39 5.36
N VAL A 4 -18.41 1.18 4.39
CA VAL A 4 -17.36 2.16 4.61
C VAL A 4 -17.80 3.52 4.06
N VAL A 5 -17.45 4.59 4.76
CA VAL A 5 -17.86 5.97 4.43
C VAL A 5 -16.66 6.89 4.54
N ASN A 6 -16.50 7.82 3.60
CA ASN A 6 -15.47 8.85 3.68
C ASN A 6 -16.02 10.20 4.19
N THR A 7 -15.12 11.14 4.46
CA THR A 7 -15.46 12.47 4.98
C THR A 7 -16.28 13.34 4.01
N LYS A 8 -16.33 12.98 2.72
CA LYS A 8 -17.14 13.66 1.70
C LYS A 8 -18.57 13.14 1.64
N GLY A 9 -18.91 12.12 2.42
CA GLY A 9 -20.20 11.46 2.38
C GLY A 9 -20.32 10.38 1.29
N SER A 10 -19.26 10.06 0.55
CA SER A 10 -19.28 8.87 -0.31
C SER A 10 -19.32 7.62 0.55
N PHE A 11 -20.09 6.61 0.13
CA PHE A 11 -20.08 5.30 0.76
C PHE A 11 -19.82 4.18 -0.24
N LEU A 12 -19.22 3.11 0.28
CA LEU A 12 -19.13 1.81 -0.38
C LEU A 12 -19.72 0.76 0.55
N SER A 13 -20.56 -0.10 0.02
CA SER A 13 -21.08 -1.25 0.77
C SER A 13 -21.11 -2.47 -0.11
N GLY A 14 -20.75 -3.62 0.43
CA GLY A 14 -20.82 -4.85 -0.34
C GLY A 14 -21.12 -6.05 0.52
N TYR A 15 -21.64 -7.10 -0.11
CA TYR A 15 -21.92 -8.36 0.52
C TYR A 15 -21.62 -9.54 -0.42
N LEU A 16 -21.35 -10.69 0.19
CA LEU A 16 -21.25 -11.98 -0.47
C LEU A 16 -22.26 -12.88 0.21
N GLN A 17 -23.21 -13.43 -0.56
CA GLN A 17 -24.20 -14.36 -0.02
C GLN A 17 -23.56 -15.74 0.20
N GLN A 18 -23.97 -16.44 1.25
CA GLN A 18 -23.45 -17.76 1.57
C GLN A 18 -23.70 -18.75 0.41
N GLY A 19 -22.67 -19.52 0.06
CA GLY A 19 -22.75 -20.51 -1.03
C GLY A 19 -22.81 -19.92 -2.45
N LYS A 20 -22.74 -18.59 -2.58
CA LYS A 20 -22.59 -17.91 -3.88
C LYS A 20 -21.12 -17.59 -4.16
N ARG A 21 -20.82 -17.29 -5.43
CA ARG A 21 -19.51 -16.85 -5.92
C ARG A 21 -19.55 -15.43 -6.49
N GLU A 22 -20.71 -14.81 -6.38
CA GLU A 22 -21.00 -13.46 -6.85
C GLU A 22 -20.96 -12.52 -5.65
N SER A 23 -20.05 -11.55 -5.67
CA SER A 23 -20.05 -10.45 -4.72
C SER A 23 -20.80 -9.25 -5.32
N ILE A 24 -21.61 -8.60 -4.48
CA ILE A 24 -22.40 -7.43 -4.85
C ILE A 24 -21.86 -6.23 -4.09
N MET A 25 -21.61 -5.14 -4.80
CA MET A 25 -21.16 -3.86 -4.24
C MET A 25 -22.05 -2.71 -4.69
N TYR A 26 -22.25 -1.76 -3.81
CA TYR A 26 -22.92 -0.50 -4.03
C TYR A 26 -21.95 0.65 -3.77
N GLU A 27 -21.89 1.56 -4.72
CA GLU A 27 -21.27 2.86 -4.54
C GLU A 27 -22.38 3.91 -4.43
N GLY A 28 -22.19 4.90 -3.57
CA GLY A 28 -23.18 5.96 -3.42
C GLY A 28 -22.72 7.16 -2.62
N GLN A 29 -23.69 8.03 -2.34
CA GLN A 29 -23.52 9.24 -1.55
C GLN A 29 -24.52 9.27 -0.42
N LEU A 30 -24.10 9.75 0.75
CA LEU A 30 -24.96 10.10 1.85
C LEU A 30 -25.60 11.46 1.54
N ILE A 31 -26.90 11.47 1.26
CA ILE A 31 -27.68 12.70 1.08
C ILE A 31 -28.57 12.86 2.30
N GLN A 32 -28.34 13.92 3.08
CA GLN A 32 -29.06 14.17 4.34
C GLN A 32 -29.00 12.98 5.32
N GLY A 33 -27.89 12.23 5.31
CA GLY A 33 -27.70 11.05 6.16
C GLY A 33 -28.30 9.75 5.62
N GLU A 34 -28.95 9.77 4.46
CA GLU A 34 -29.50 8.57 3.82
C GLU A 34 -28.61 8.09 2.65
N PRO A 35 -28.40 6.77 2.52
CA PRO A 35 -27.60 6.21 1.44
C PRO A 35 -28.36 6.29 0.11
N LYS A 36 -27.85 7.10 -0.82
CA LYS A 36 -28.27 7.12 -2.22
C LYS A 36 -27.27 6.33 -3.07
N ILE A 37 -27.69 5.16 -3.52
CA ILE A 37 -26.91 4.32 -4.43
C ILE A 37 -26.79 5.04 -5.78
N THR A 38 -25.55 5.23 -6.24
CA THR A 38 -25.24 5.76 -7.58
C THR A 38 -24.86 4.66 -8.54
N LYS A 39 -24.38 3.52 -8.02
CA LYS A 39 -23.91 2.40 -8.84
C LYS A 39 -24.07 1.08 -8.09
N ARG A 40 -24.43 0.02 -8.82
CA ARG A 40 -24.38 -1.36 -8.37
C ARG A 40 -23.38 -2.11 -9.24
N LEU A 41 -22.51 -2.89 -8.61
CA LEU A 41 -21.47 -3.68 -9.24
C LEU A 41 -21.62 -5.13 -8.80
N GLU A 42 -21.39 -6.03 -9.74
CA GLU A 42 -21.46 -7.48 -9.55
C GLU A 42 -20.17 -8.09 -10.07
N TYR A 43 -19.52 -8.90 -9.24
CA TYR A 43 -18.28 -9.59 -9.59
C TYR A 43 -18.48 -11.09 -9.44
N ALA A 44 -18.34 -11.81 -10.56
CA ALA A 44 -18.40 -13.27 -10.56
C ALA A 44 -16.97 -13.85 -10.47
N ASN A 45 -16.72 -14.64 -9.43
CA ASN A 45 -15.42 -15.29 -9.18
C ASN A 45 -15.52 -16.81 -9.34
N ARG A 46 -14.37 -17.51 -9.44
CA ARG A 46 -14.37 -18.96 -9.70
C ARG A 46 -14.74 -19.74 -8.45
N THR A 47 -14.43 -19.20 -7.26
CA THR A 47 -14.78 -19.77 -5.96
C THR A 47 -15.37 -18.71 -5.01
N THR A 48 -16.03 -19.16 -3.95
CA THR A 48 -16.54 -18.26 -2.88
C THR A 48 -15.40 -17.58 -2.14
N HIS A 49 -14.28 -18.28 -1.92
CA HIS A 49 -13.09 -17.71 -1.27
C HIS A 49 -12.45 -16.61 -2.13
N GLU A 50 -12.32 -16.82 -3.44
CA GLU A 50 -11.84 -15.75 -4.36
C GLU A 50 -12.76 -14.53 -4.36
N ALA A 51 -14.08 -14.74 -4.26
CA ALA A 51 -15.04 -13.63 -4.14
C ALA A 51 -14.85 -12.85 -2.83
N TRP A 52 -14.56 -13.56 -1.73
CA TRP A 52 -14.25 -12.97 -0.44
C TRP A 52 -12.94 -12.17 -0.47
N GLU A 53 -11.87 -12.74 -1.02
CA GLU A 53 -10.58 -12.05 -1.17
C GLU A 53 -10.71 -10.78 -2.02
N SER A 54 -11.46 -10.86 -3.12
CA SER A 54 -11.73 -9.70 -3.97
C SER A 54 -12.47 -8.59 -3.22
N MET A 55 -13.47 -8.95 -2.39
CA MET A 55 -14.16 -7.97 -1.53
C MET A 55 -13.23 -7.35 -0.51
N CYS A 56 -12.37 -8.15 0.12
CA CYS A 56 -11.40 -7.67 1.09
C CYS A 56 -10.40 -6.71 0.45
N GLN A 57 -9.91 -7.00 -0.77
CA GLN A 57 -9.06 -6.07 -1.51
C GLN A 57 -9.75 -4.72 -1.74
N MET A 58 -11.02 -4.72 -2.17
CA MET A 58 -11.79 -3.48 -2.37
C MET A 58 -11.95 -2.67 -1.07
N ILE A 59 -12.14 -3.33 0.07
CA ILE A 59 -12.19 -2.65 1.38
C ILE A 59 -10.84 -2.02 1.71
N SER A 60 -9.74 -2.73 1.47
CA SER A 60 -8.39 -2.18 1.69
C SER A 60 -8.13 -0.95 0.83
N GLU A 61 -8.52 -0.99 -0.45
CA GLU A 61 -8.44 0.15 -1.38
C GLU A 61 -9.29 1.33 -0.90
N ALA A 62 -10.54 1.07 -0.49
CA ALA A 62 -11.43 2.09 0.06
C ALA A 62 -10.85 2.75 1.32
N ARG A 63 -10.31 1.96 2.25
CA ARG A 63 -9.69 2.48 3.48
C ARG A 63 -8.49 3.37 3.16
N ALA A 64 -7.69 3.00 2.18
CA ALA A 64 -6.60 3.83 1.67
C ALA A 64 -7.11 5.16 1.10
N ASP A 65 -8.25 5.16 0.43
CA ASP A 65 -8.87 6.39 -0.05
C ASP A 65 -9.50 7.26 1.05
N GLY A 66 -9.34 6.88 2.32
CA GLY A 66 -9.81 7.61 3.48
C GLY A 66 -11.23 7.28 3.88
N TYR A 67 -11.79 6.17 3.37
CA TYR A 67 -13.02 5.61 3.91
C TYR A 67 -12.76 4.97 5.27
N ARG A 68 -13.76 5.06 6.15
CA ARG A 68 -13.73 4.46 7.48
C ARG A 68 -14.82 3.43 7.59
N ASP A 69 -14.54 2.37 8.34
CA ASP A 69 -15.56 1.38 8.67
C ASP A 69 -16.69 2.03 9.46
N MET A 70 -17.91 1.69 9.07
CA MET A 70 -19.12 2.08 9.77
C MET A 70 -19.83 0.81 10.23
N PRO A 71 -20.57 0.85 11.37
CA PRO A 71 -21.42 -0.25 11.77
C PRO A 71 -22.32 -0.68 10.61
N ILE A 72 -22.43 -1.99 10.38
CA ILE A 72 -23.21 -2.54 9.27
C ILE A 72 -24.67 -2.03 9.31
N ASP A 73 -25.22 -1.90 10.51
CA ASP A 73 -26.58 -1.41 10.75
C ASP A 73 -26.79 0.05 10.27
N ALA A 74 -25.72 0.82 10.11
CA ALA A 74 -25.77 2.18 9.57
C ALA A 74 -25.98 2.22 8.05
N SER A 75 -25.71 1.12 7.34
CA SER A 75 -25.78 1.05 5.87
C SER A 75 -27.19 1.25 5.34
N LYS A 76 -28.24 0.89 6.10
CA LYS A 76 -29.66 0.84 5.68
C LYS A 76 -29.95 0.09 4.36
N LEU A 77 -28.93 -0.49 3.72
CA LEU A 77 -29.08 -1.31 2.52
C LEU A 77 -29.71 -2.65 2.90
N GLN A 78 -30.69 -3.06 2.11
CA GLN A 78 -31.26 -4.39 2.22
C GLN A 78 -30.28 -5.41 1.64
N VAL A 79 -29.80 -6.31 2.47
CA VAL A 79 -28.93 -7.43 2.09
C VAL A 79 -29.59 -8.76 2.46
N PRO A 80 -29.24 -9.87 1.78
CA PRO A 80 -29.69 -11.20 2.20
C PRO A 80 -29.28 -11.50 3.65
N ALA A 81 -30.10 -12.28 4.35
CA ALA A 81 -29.82 -12.68 5.74
C ALA A 81 -28.65 -13.67 5.84
N ASP A 82 -28.44 -14.47 4.80
CA ASP A 82 -27.43 -15.51 4.67
C ASP A 82 -26.15 -14.95 4.03
N LEU A 83 -25.33 -14.29 4.84
CA LEU A 83 -24.07 -13.72 4.39
C LEU A 83 -22.90 -14.69 4.62
N TYR A 84 -21.99 -14.75 3.66
CA TYR A 84 -20.68 -15.36 3.87
C TYR A 84 -19.89 -14.53 4.90
N GLN A 85 -19.34 -15.22 5.89
CA GLN A 85 -18.54 -14.63 6.96
C GLN A 85 -17.22 -15.38 7.03
N GLU A 86 -16.13 -14.63 6.92
CA GLU A 86 -14.77 -15.09 7.13
C GLU A 86 -14.00 -13.93 7.75
N GLU A 87 -12.87 -14.24 8.40
CA GLU A 87 -11.99 -13.21 8.94
C GLU A 87 -11.34 -12.43 7.78
N PHE A 88 -11.14 -11.13 7.96
CA PHE A 88 -10.45 -10.31 6.97
C PHE A 88 -9.00 -10.82 6.83
N PRO A 89 -8.59 -11.35 5.66
CA PRO A 89 -7.30 -12.01 5.55
C PRO A 89 -6.16 -11.03 5.81
N LEU A 90 -5.22 -11.44 6.66
CA LEU A 90 -3.98 -10.70 6.93
C LEU A 90 -3.23 -10.36 5.63
N ALA A 91 -3.30 -11.27 4.65
CA ALA A 91 -2.68 -11.14 3.33
C ALA A 91 -3.18 -9.95 2.50
N LEU A 92 -4.31 -9.35 2.90
CA LEU A 92 -4.95 -8.22 2.22
C LEU A 92 -4.80 -6.91 3.01
N ARG A 93 -4.13 -6.95 4.18
CA ARG A 93 -3.64 -5.75 4.86
C ARG A 93 -2.40 -5.22 4.16
N GLY A 94 -2.30 -3.91 4.03
CA GLY A 94 -1.23 -3.27 3.27
C GLY A 94 -1.20 -1.76 3.43
N VAL A 95 -0.20 -1.18 2.80
CA VAL A 95 0.08 0.26 2.83
C VAL A 95 0.02 0.80 1.42
N TYR A 96 -0.65 1.94 1.28
CA TYR A 96 -0.68 2.70 0.06
C TYR A 96 0.25 3.89 0.23
N ALA A 97 1.27 3.95 -0.62
CA ALA A 97 2.20 5.06 -0.64
C ALA A 97 1.93 5.91 -1.88
N HIS A 98 1.26 7.05 -1.69
CA HIS A 98 1.02 8.02 -2.74
C HIS A 98 2.25 8.91 -2.87
N VAL A 99 3.00 8.68 -3.93
CA VAL A 99 4.21 9.43 -4.27
C VAL A 99 3.82 10.68 -5.05
N ARG A 100 3.99 11.84 -4.43
CA ARG A 100 3.74 13.16 -5.04
C ARG A 100 4.89 13.63 -5.91
N SER A 101 6.11 13.26 -5.53
CA SER A 101 7.32 13.50 -6.32
C SER A 101 8.45 12.60 -5.83
N MET A 102 9.16 11.98 -6.77
CA MET A 102 10.35 11.20 -6.49
C MET A 102 11.29 11.24 -7.70
N THR A 103 12.53 11.69 -7.53
CA THR A 103 13.53 11.60 -8.60
C THR A 103 14.13 10.20 -8.67
N SER A 104 14.80 9.87 -9.79
CA SER A 104 15.55 8.62 -9.91
C SER A 104 16.60 8.45 -8.80
N GLU A 105 17.25 9.53 -8.36
CA GLU A 105 18.24 9.48 -7.27
C GLU A 105 17.59 9.17 -5.92
N GLN A 106 16.40 9.72 -5.66
CA GLN A 106 15.61 9.44 -4.46
C GLN A 106 15.12 7.99 -4.45
N PHE A 107 14.66 7.50 -5.59
CA PHE A 107 14.28 6.10 -5.78
C PHE A 107 15.47 5.16 -5.53
N SER A 108 16.63 5.46 -6.12
CA SER A 108 17.88 4.72 -5.90
C SER A 108 18.33 4.75 -4.44
N SER A 109 18.10 5.84 -3.72
CA SER A 109 18.37 5.93 -2.28
C SER A 109 17.47 4.98 -1.47
N GLY A 110 16.20 4.86 -1.87
CA GLY A 110 15.29 3.83 -1.35
C GLY A 110 15.81 2.42 -1.60
N LEU A 111 16.23 2.11 -2.84
CA LEU A 111 16.78 0.79 -3.19
C LEU A 111 18.09 0.47 -2.47
N ALA A 112 18.98 1.45 -2.29
CA ALA A 112 20.21 1.27 -1.53
C ALA A 112 19.90 0.85 -0.08
N ARG A 113 18.85 1.44 0.52
CA ARG A 113 18.40 1.06 1.87
C ARG A 113 17.80 -0.33 1.92
N VAL A 114 17.01 -0.72 0.91
CA VAL A 114 16.49 -2.10 0.74
C VAL A 114 17.64 -3.11 0.70
N ARG A 115 18.69 -2.83 -0.08
CA ARG A 115 19.87 -3.71 -0.20
C ARG A 115 20.66 -3.83 1.10
N ALA A 116 20.88 -2.73 1.79
CA ALA A 116 21.57 -2.72 3.08
C ALA A 116 20.81 -3.56 4.13
N ILE A 117 19.48 -3.46 4.16
CA ILE A 117 18.64 -4.30 5.02
C ILE A 117 18.72 -5.76 4.57
N HIS A 118 18.59 -6.04 3.27
CA HIS A 118 18.69 -7.40 2.74
C HIS A 118 19.98 -8.11 3.17
N GLU A 119 21.12 -7.42 3.08
CA GLU A 119 22.41 -7.95 3.51
C GLU A 119 22.42 -8.30 5.00
N ALA A 120 21.87 -7.42 5.85
CA ALA A 120 21.79 -7.61 7.30
C ALA A 120 20.82 -8.73 7.72
N ILE A 121 19.77 -8.99 6.93
CA ILE A 121 18.75 -10.01 7.22
C ILE A 121 18.67 -11.11 6.15
N SER A 122 19.80 -11.44 5.53
CA SER A 122 19.89 -12.45 4.46
C SER A 122 19.35 -13.84 4.84
N HIS A 123 19.25 -14.14 6.13
CA HIS A 123 18.65 -15.36 6.67
C HIS A 123 17.11 -15.36 6.72
N ALA A 124 16.45 -14.26 6.34
CA ALA A 124 14.99 -14.11 6.38
C ALA A 124 14.25 -14.81 5.21
N GLY A 125 14.97 -15.46 4.30
CA GLY A 125 14.38 -16.24 3.19
C GLY A 125 13.70 -15.40 2.10
N VAL A 126 13.94 -14.08 2.08
CA VAL A 126 13.41 -13.18 1.05
C VAL A 126 14.38 -13.13 -0.13
N GLU A 127 13.88 -13.36 -1.33
CA GLU A 127 14.63 -13.18 -2.57
C GLU A 127 14.51 -11.75 -3.07
N VAL A 128 15.62 -11.15 -3.51
CA VAL A 128 15.65 -9.81 -4.11
C VAL A 128 16.01 -9.93 -5.58
N ILE A 129 15.10 -9.54 -6.45
CA ILE A 129 15.25 -9.57 -7.90
C ILE A 129 15.31 -8.13 -8.37
N SER A 130 16.45 -7.70 -8.92
CA SER A 130 16.60 -6.37 -9.54
C SER A 130 16.47 -6.47 -11.05
N GLY A 131 15.80 -5.52 -11.69
CA GLY A 131 15.64 -5.43 -13.14
C GLY A 131 15.79 -4.00 -13.64
N ASP A 132 16.02 -3.85 -14.95
CA ASP A 132 16.08 -2.57 -15.67
C ASP A 132 16.99 -1.51 -15.02
N ASP A 133 18.29 -1.80 -14.86
CA ASP A 133 19.30 -0.85 -14.35
C ASP A 133 18.89 -0.14 -13.04
N ASP A 134 18.46 -0.93 -12.03
CA ASP A 134 18.02 -0.42 -10.72
C ASP A 134 16.76 0.46 -10.74
N ARG A 135 15.94 0.36 -11.79
CA ARG A 135 14.65 1.04 -11.85
C ARG A 135 13.49 0.15 -11.43
N TYR A 136 13.75 -1.12 -11.18
CA TYR A 136 12.77 -2.07 -10.66
C TYR A 136 13.44 -2.99 -9.64
N VAL A 137 12.78 -3.19 -8.50
CA VAL A 137 13.10 -4.24 -7.56
C VAL A 137 11.83 -5.02 -7.21
N GLU A 138 11.96 -6.33 -7.18
CA GLU A 138 10.95 -7.25 -6.69
C GLU A 138 11.52 -8.02 -5.50
N LEU A 139 10.70 -8.14 -4.46
CA LEU A 139 11.01 -8.83 -3.22
C LEU A 139 10.01 -9.97 -3.07
N ARG A 140 10.51 -11.20 -2.94
CA ARG A 140 9.69 -12.41 -2.94
C ARG A 140 9.93 -13.24 -1.69
N LEU A 141 8.84 -13.63 -1.03
CA LEU A 141 8.83 -14.58 0.08
C LEU A 141 7.81 -15.69 -0.25
N GLY A 142 8.29 -16.80 -0.82
CA GLY A 142 7.42 -17.84 -1.37
C GLY A 142 6.50 -17.26 -2.46
N ALA A 143 5.18 -17.30 -2.24
CA ALA A 143 4.19 -16.72 -3.16
C ALA A 143 3.87 -15.24 -2.88
N ALA A 144 4.36 -14.65 -1.79
CA ALA A 144 4.17 -13.25 -1.49
C ALA A 144 5.20 -12.40 -2.26
N VAL A 145 4.73 -11.34 -2.89
CA VAL A 145 5.56 -10.44 -3.72
C VAL A 145 5.22 -8.99 -3.38
N THR A 146 6.25 -8.17 -3.21
CA THR A 146 6.14 -6.71 -3.24
C THR A 146 7.20 -6.16 -4.19
N SER A 147 6.88 -5.10 -4.91
CA SER A 147 7.85 -4.50 -5.85
C SER A 147 7.80 -2.98 -5.81
N PHE A 148 8.90 -2.38 -6.24
CA PHE A 148 9.00 -0.94 -6.48
C PHE A 148 9.57 -0.76 -7.87
N GLY A 149 8.93 0.06 -8.69
CA GLY A 149 9.48 0.39 -9.99
C GLY A 149 9.28 1.84 -10.39
N PHE A 150 10.13 2.27 -11.31
CA PHE A 150 10.18 3.60 -11.87
C PHE A 150 10.16 3.48 -13.40
N VAL A 151 9.07 3.90 -14.04
CA VAL A 151 8.90 3.74 -15.48
C VAL A 151 9.93 4.61 -16.22
N PRO A 152 10.80 4.03 -17.07
CA PRO A 152 11.72 4.80 -17.90
C PRO A 152 10.97 5.66 -18.93
N GLU A 153 11.46 6.88 -19.17
CA GLU A 153 10.92 7.77 -20.22
C GLU A 153 10.82 7.07 -21.58
N ARG A 154 11.85 6.29 -21.97
CA ARG A 154 11.83 5.51 -23.23
C ARG A 154 10.64 4.54 -23.34
N LEU A 155 10.22 3.92 -22.23
CA LEU A 155 9.07 3.00 -22.22
C LEU A 155 7.77 3.77 -22.22
N TRP A 156 7.75 4.93 -21.58
CA TRP A 156 6.61 5.83 -21.63
C TRP A 156 6.38 6.36 -23.04
N GLU A 157 7.42 6.81 -23.74
CA GLU A 157 7.34 7.38 -25.08
C GLU A 157 6.70 6.42 -26.09
N THR A 158 6.96 5.12 -25.98
CA THR A 158 6.40 4.09 -26.87
C THR A 158 4.93 3.76 -26.58
N MET A 159 4.36 4.24 -25.47
CA MET A 159 2.93 4.05 -25.16
C MET A 159 2.03 4.89 -26.07
N THR A 160 0.85 4.35 -26.37
CA THR A 160 -0.18 5.07 -27.12
C THR A 160 -0.67 6.30 -26.35
N THR A 161 -1.10 7.34 -27.06
CA THR A 161 -1.67 8.56 -26.45
C THR A 161 -2.79 8.22 -25.46
N LYS A 162 -3.65 7.25 -25.82
CA LYS A 162 -4.76 6.86 -24.95
C LYS A 162 -4.30 6.20 -23.66
N ALA A 163 -3.23 5.40 -23.70
CA ALA A 163 -2.67 4.77 -22.51
C ALA A 163 -2.01 5.81 -21.60
N LYS A 164 -1.27 6.78 -22.16
CA LYS A 164 -0.68 7.90 -21.42
C LYS A 164 -1.74 8.72 -20.70
N GLU A 165 -2.80 9.13 -21.41
CA GLU A 165 -3.94 9.86 -20.81
C GLU A 165 -4.57 9.10 -19.63
N LEU A 166 -4.76 7.79 -19.77
CA LEU A 166 -5.34 6.95 -18.72
C LEU A 166 -4.42 6.83 -17.50
N CYS A 167 -3.11 6.67 -17.74
CA CYS A 167 -2.10 6.61 -16.70
C CYS A 167 -1.94 7.95 -15.98
N ASP A 168 -1.91 9.07 -16.71
CA ASP A 168 -1.83 10.42 -16.14
C ASP A 168 -3.07 10.75 -15.30
N ALA A 169 -4.27 10.40 -15.79
CA ALA A 169 -5.52 10.61 -15.06
C ALA A 169 -5.59 9.79 -13.76
N ARG A 170 -4.99 8.59 -13.76
CA ARG A 170 -4.93 7.70 -12.58
C ARG A 170 -3.72 7.96 -11.68
N GLY A 171 -2.72 8.69 -12.20
CA GLY A 171 -1.41 8.80 -11.58
C GLY A 171 -0.67 7.48 -11.46
N MET A 172 -0.97 6.45 -12.27
CA MET A 172 -0.29 5.15 -12.15
C MET A 172 -0.31 4.36 -13.44
N LEU A 173 0.75 3.57 -13.66
CA LEU A 173 0.85 2.59 -14.76
C LEU A 173 0.43 1.18 -14.31
N GLY A 174 0.59 0.90 -13.02
CA GLY A 174 0.18 -0.32 -12.33
C GLY A 174 0.46 -0.17 -10.84
N ASP A 175 0.07 -1.19 -10.06
CA ASP A 175 0.01 -1.14 -8.59
C ASP A 175 1.34 -0.86 -7.88
N ASN A 176 2.49 -0.90 -8.59
CA ASN A 176 3.83 -0.76 -8.00
C ASN A 176 4.82 0.02 -8.89
N LEU A 177 4.32 0.84 -9.82
CA LEU A 177 5.15 1.55 -10.81
C LEU A 177 4.89 3.06 -10.78
N LEU A 178 5.94 3.84 -10.52
CA LEU A 178 5.92 5.29 -10.69
C LEU A 178 5.98 5.67 -12.17
N LEU A 179 5.27 6.74 -12.52
CA LEU A 179 5.40 7.40 -13.81
C LEU A 179 6.82 7.98 -13.98
N PRO A 180 7.24 8.32 -15.21
CA PRO A 180 8.58 8.87 -15.44
C PRO A 180 8.86 10.19 -14.70
N ASP A 181 7.81 10.95 -14.37
CA ASP A 181 7.91 12.17 -13.56
C ASP A 181 8.00 11.90 -12.05
N GLY A 182 8.05 10.63 -11.64
CA GLY A 182 8.18 10.20 -10.26
C GLY A 182 6.88 10.16 -9.48
N ARG A 183 5.73 10.46 -10.10
CA ARG A 183 4.43 10.40 -9.43
C ARG A 183 3.87 8.99 -9.47
N GLY A 184 3.17 8.62 -8.41
CA GLY A 184 2.16 7.58 -8.49
C GLY A 184 1.76 6.93 -7.19
N LEU A 185 1.31 5.69 -7.27
CA LEU A 185 0.79 4.93 -6.13
C LEU A 185 1.48 3.58 -6.04
N PHE A 186 2.07 3.28 -4.89
CA PHE A 186 2.49 1.93 -4.56
C PHE A 186 1.45 1.26 -3.66
N HIS A 187 1.07 0.04 -4.01
CA HIS A 187 0.21 -0.85 -3.24
C HIS A 187 1.08 -1.94 -2.60
N LEU A 188 1.54 -1.66 -1.38
CA LEU A 188 2.52 -2.45 -0.66
C LEU A 188 1.82 -3.47 0.24
N ARG A 189 1.64 -4.69 -0.30
CA ARG A 189 1.03 -5.82 0.41
C ARG A 189 2.07 -6.54 1.25
N THR A 190 2.34 -6.01 2.44
CA THR A 190 3.35 -6.57 3.35
C THR A 190 2.91 -7.89 3.97
N ARG A 191 1.60 -8.12 4.10
CA ARG A 191 0.99 -9.31 4.73
C ARG A 191 1.53 -9.56 6.15
N GLU A 192 2.00 -8.50 6.83
CA GLU A 192 2.75 -8.53 8.10
C GLU A 192 3.97 -9.50 8.10
N SER A 193 4.44 -9.88 6.91
CA SER A 193 5.62 -10.73 6.73
C SER A 193 6.93 -9.92 6.79
N SER A 194 8.08 -10.59 6.70
CA SER A 194 9.38 -9.94 6.63
C SER A 194 9.53 -9.01 5.41
N LEU A 195 8.63 -9.07 4.41
CA LEU A 195 8.54 -8.08 3.33
C LEU A 195 8.25 -6.65 3.84
N ASP A 196 7.58 -6.52 4.98
CA ASP A 196 7.35 -5.23 5.66
C ASP A 196 8.66 -4.49 5.95
N LEU A 197 9.71 -5.22 6.32
CA LEU A 197 11.02 -4.66 6.64
C LEU A 197 11.61 -3.91 5.45
N TYR A 198 11.47 -4.48 4.26
CA TYR A 198 11.97 -3.90 3.03
C TYR A 198 11.11 -2.72 2.56
N VAL A 199 9.79 -2.79 2.77
CA VAL A 199 8.89 -1.66 2.53
C VAL A 199 9.27 -0.47 3.38
N ARG A 200 9.42 -0.69 4.69
CA ARG A 200 9.87 0.34 5.63
C ARG A 200 11.24 0.90 5.25
N ALA A 201 12.18 0.04 4.84
CA ALA A 201 13.51 0.42 4.39
C ALA A 201 13.49 1.32 3.15
N PHE A 202 12.73 0.92 2.12
CA PHE A 202 12.58 1.69 0.89
C PHE A 202 12.02 3.09 1.16
N LEU A 203 10.89 3.14 1.88
CA LEU A 203 10.22 4.40 2.23
C LEU A 203 11.13 5.31 3.05
N GLN A 204 11.86 4.76 4.03
CA GLN A 204 12.83 5.52 4.81
C GLN A 204 13.92 6.13 3.92
N GLY A 205 14.53 5.32 3.06
CA GLY A 205 15.62 5.76 2.18
C GLY A 205 15.17 6.84 1.19
N ALA A 206 14.03 6.64 0.54
CA ALA A 206 13.47 7.58 -0.43
C ALA A 206 13.04 8.90 0.23
N MET A 207 12.29 8.85 1.34
CA MET A 207 11.83 10.05 2.03
C MET A 207 13.00 10.84 2.64
N LYS A 208 14.05 10.17 3.14
CA LYS A 208 15.26 10.85 3.63
C LYS A 208 16.03 11.55 2.52
N ALA A 209 15.99 11.03 1.30
CA ALA A 209 16.53 11.69 0.12
C ALA A 209 15.63 12.83 -0.42
N GLY A 210 14.49 13.10 0.23
CA GLY A 210 13.58 14.20 -0.11
C GLY A 210 12.40 13.84 -1.00
N ALA A 211 12.10 12.55 -1.19
CA ALA A 211 10.86 12.16 -1.87
C ALA A 211 9.63 12.57 -1.04
N VAL A 212 8.57 13.03 -1.71
CA VAL A 212 7.33 13.43 -1.07
C VAL A 212 6.33 12.28 -1.19
N ILE A 213 6.12 11.55 -0.09
CA ILE A 213 5.28 10.36 -0.04
C ILE A 213 4.23 10.51 1.05
N GLU A 214 2.96 10.40 0.68
CA GLU A 214 1.82 10.32 1.60
C GLU A 214 1.47 8.85 1.83
N LEU A 215 1.59 8.39 3.08
CA LEU A 215 1.26 7.02 3.45
C LEU A 215 -0.17 6.94 3.95
N ARG A 216 -0.89 5.91 3.50
CA ARG A 216 -2.24 5.57 3.96
C ARG A 216 -2.33 4.07 4.16
N SER A 217 -2.79 3.66 5.33
CA SER A 217 -2.94 2.25 5.70
C SER A 217 -4.21 2.06 6.51
N ASP A 218 -4.51 0.81 6.84
CA ASP A 218 -5.43 0.55 7.95
C ASP A 218 -4.85 1.03 9.29
N HIS A 219 -5.67 1.01 10.34
CA HIS A 219 -5.34 1.53 11.66
C HIS A 219 -4.19 0.80 12.36
N SER A 220 -3.80 -0.39 11.87
CA SER A 220 -2.81 -1.27 12.49
C SER A 220 -1.38 -1.02 12.04
N TRP A 221 -1.17 -0.36 10.89
CA TRP A 221 0.17 -0.09 10.40
C TRP A 221 0.60 1.36 10.68
N SER A 222 1.72 1.52 11.37
CA SER A 222 2.34 2.83 11.63
C SER A 222 3.74 2.90 11.03
N PHE A 223 4.13 4.12 10.64
CA PHE A 223 5.45 4.38 10.09
C PHE A 223 5.98 5.75 10.52
N ASN A 224 7.17 5.74 11.11
CA ASN A 224 7.92 6.94 11.40
C ASN A 224 9.22 6.91 10.57
N GLN A 225 9.39 7.89 9.69
CA GLN A 225 10.58 7.99 8.83
C GLN A 225 11.90 8.04 9.62
N ALA A 226 11.91 8.67 10.79
CA ALA A 226 13.12 8.77 11.61
C ALA A 226 13.48 7.41 12.21
N THR A 227 12.48 6.68 12.69
CA THR A 227 12.61 5.40 13.41
C THR A 227 11.62 4.37 12.83
N PRO A 228 11.83 3.87 11.60
CA PRO A 228 10.85 3.04 10.92
C PRO A 228 10.68 1.66 11.55
N PHE A 229 11.62 1.25 12.41
CA PHE A 229 11.63 -0.01 13.15
C PHE A 229 11.51 0.21 14.66
N ASN A 230 10.87 1.29 15.10
CA ASN A 230 10.62 1.51 16.53
C ASN A 230 9.84 0.31 17.10
N ALA A 231 10.31 -0.25 18.21
CA ALA A 231 9.73 -1.45 18.83
C ALA A 231 8.22 -1.30 19.06
N THR A 232 7.74 -0.13 19.49
CA THR A 232 6.31 0.10 19.73
C THR A 232 5.44 -0.04 18.48
N ASP A 233 6.03 0.19 17.30
CA ASP A 233 5.34 0.15 16.00
C ASP A 233 5.41 -1.23 15.34
N VAL A 234 6.32 -2.10 15.77
CA VAL A 234 6.62 -3.37 15.08
C VAL A 234 6.57 -4.62 15.96
N GLN A 235 6.54 -4.47 17.29
CA GLN A 235 6.60 -5.62 18.22
C GLN A 235 5.45 -6.61 18.05
N ASP A 236 4.29 -6.11 17.61
CA ASP A 236 3.07 -6.90 17.46
C ASP A 236 2.89 -7.43 16.03
N LEU A 237 3.80 -7.09 15.10
CA LEU A 237 3.77 -7.59 13.73
C LEU A 237 4.21 -9.06 13.67
N GLN A 238 3.54 -9.85 12.83
CA GLN A 238 3.78 -11.29 12.74
C GLN A 238 5.26 -11.64 12.50
N TRP A 239 5.96 -10.95 11.59
CA TRP A 239 7.38 -11.21 11.33
C TRP A 239 8.27 -11.03 12.56
N HIS A 240 7.94 -10.09 13.45
CA HIS A 240 8.69 -9.84 14.68
C HIS A 240 8.48 -10.99 15.68
N LEU A 241 7.25 -11.48 15.79
CA LEU A 241 6.90 -12.60 16.66
C LEU A 241 7.50 -13.93 16.17
N GLU A 242 7.48 -14.17 14.86
CA GLU A 242 7.99 -15.40 14.26
C GLU A 242 9.53 -15.43 14.20
N THR A 243 10.16 -14.27 13.96
CA THR A 243 11.62 -14.16 13.84
C THR A 243 12.16 -12.97 14.64
N PRO A 244 12.15 -13.04 15.99
CA PRO A 244 12.52 -11.91 16.85
C PRO A 244 13.97 -11.43 16.67
N GLY A 245 14.85 -12.26 16.11
CA GLY A 245 16.22 -11.88 15.76
C GLY A 245 16.33 -10.80 14.67
N LEU A 246 15.32 -10.65 13.80
CA LEU A 246 15.37 -9.71 12.67
C LEU A 246 15.47 -8.26 13.11
N LEU A 247 14.64 -7.85 14.08
CA LEU A 247 14.66 -6.48 14.59
C LEU A 247 16.03 -6.13 15.18
N SER A 248 16.64 -7.05 15.92
CA SER A 248 17.96 -6.83 16.51
C SER A 248 19.06 -6.65 15.45
N SER A 249 19.00 -7.39 14.34
CA SER A 249 19.94 -7.28 13.22
C SER A 249 19.80 -5.94 12.50
N ILE A 250 18.58 -5.47 12.33
CA ILE A 250 18.28 -4.17 11.72
C ILE A 250 18.75 -3.02 12.61
N LEU A 251 18.43 -3.04 13.90
CA LEU A 251 18.84 -1.98 14.82
C LEU A 251 20.37 -1.89 14.94
N LYS A 252 21.09 -3.01 14.85
CA LYS A 252 22.57 -3.01 14.75
C LYS A 252 23.06 -2.31 13.49
N LEU A 253 22.41 -2.54 12.34
CA LEU A 253 22.72 -1.85 11.08
C LEU A 253 22.50 -0.33 11.21
N GLU A 254 21.43 0.10 11.88
CA GLU A 254 21.15 1.53 12.09
C GLU A 254 22.19 2.22 12.98
N GLN A 255 22.89 1.46 13.83
CA GLN A 255 23.99 1.97 14.66
C GLN A 255 25.33 2.05 13.91
N THR A 256 25.57 1.18 12.93
CA THR A 256 26.83 1.13 12.17
C THR A 256 26.84 2.01 10.93
N ILE A 257 25.68 2.31 10.34
CA ILE A 257 25.54 3.26 9.24
C ILE A 257 24.84 4.50 9.79
N PRO A 258 25.58 5.52 10.27
CA PRO A 258 24.95 6.76 10.70
C PRO A 258 24.23 7.36 9.49
N VAL A 259 22.91 7.45 9.61
CA VAL A 259 22.08 8.17 8.65
C VAL A 259 22.54 9.62 8.69
N GLN A 260 23.19 10.10 7.63
CA GLN A 260 23.39 11.53 7.44
C GLN A 260 22.00 12.16 7.27
N VAL A 261 21.52 12.80 8.33
CA VAL A 261 20.37 13.70 8.25
C VAL A 261 20.84 14.89 7.43
N THR A 262 20.45 14.96 6.16
CA THR A 262 20.57 16.20 5.41
C THR A 262 19.56 17.15 6.02
N GLU A 263 20.02 18.12 6.83
CA GLU A 263 19.17 19.20 7.30
C GLU A 263 18.53 19.87 6.08
N VAL A 264 17.21 19.71 5.95
CA VAL A 264 16.43 20.51 5.02
C VAL A 264 16.39 21.91 5.62
N ILE A 265 17.34 22.75 5.21
CA ILE A 265 17.29 24.20 5.49
C ILE A 265 16.07 24.71 4.73
N THR A 266 14.99 24.93 5.47
CA THR A 266 13.80 25.62 4.96
C THR A 266 14.19 27.07 4.76
N ALA A 267 14.48 27.47 3.53
CA ALA A 267 14.53 28.88 3.17
C ALA A 267 13.09 29.41 3.22
N LEU A 268 12.71 29.94 4.38
CA LEU A 268 11.57 30.84 4.52
C LEU A 268 11.96 32.17 3.87
N ASP A 269 11.62 32.34 2.59
CA ASP A 269 11.59 33.66 1.97
C ASP A 269 10.45 34.47 2.60
N PHE A 270 10.80 35.34 3.54
CA PHE A 270 9.98 36.49 3.89
C PHE A 270 10.15 37.55 2.80
N TYR A 271 9.10 37.79 2.02
CA TYR A 271 8.99 39.05 1.29
C TYR A 271 8.00 39.97 2.01
N CYS A 272 8.55 41.11 2.43
CA CYS A 272 7.84 42.33 2.81
C CYS A 272 7.06 42.93 1.63
#